data_AF-A0A522BMV3-F1
#
_entry.id   AF-A0A522BMV3-F1
#
_cell.length_a   1.000
_cell.length_b   1.000
_cell.length_c   1.000
_cell.angle_alpha   90.00
_cell.angle_beta   90.00
_cell.angle_gamma   90.00
#
_symmetry.space_group_name_H-M   'P 1'
#
loop_
_entity.id
_entity.type
_entity.pdbx_description
1 polymer ?
#
loop_
_entity_poly.entity_id
_entity_poly.type
_entity_poly.pdbx_seq_one_letter_code
_entity_poly.pdbx_strand_id
1 'polypeptide(L)'
;MARGKKETKEKKDSPFKLVLILLAIIGLAIWMYVDDNARRQTEPPATSRPPAAAASVEERPREFLEKSLSRLEKIEQDGALLGRALEAVAAGDPRGDLLIAFHREHAYYSVLVGNGVTIQHAAGNQSKSLRDPLAFEVTLATKRERALNGLPVNSGFEWNSQRNQLFALPVHVTTVEWGGILFAHELSHAYDVVTGVEPRQTKPSDRAYLEGELRAYEMEFRLADRLAKGAYRKTILTTLELRGYLKKELPNWIETLDDDFRRIDAVFPSPAKDRDEQSARNAMAQIALNFVRIEKQKGGREDRLAYISYLYGKYFGR
;
A
#
# COMPACT_ATOMS: atom_id res chain seq x y z
N MET A 1 -0.89 13.78 64.48
CA MET A 1 -0.87 14.51 63.19
C MET A 1 -0.72 13.51 62.06
N ALA A 2 -1.82 13.18 61.37
CA ALA A 2 -1.84 12.20 60.28
C ALA A 2 -2.04 12.94 58.94
N ARG A 3 -1.06 12.86 58.04
CA ARG A 3 -1.14 13.39 56.67
C ARG A 3 -1.72 12.30 55.76
N GLY A 4 -2.97 12.49 55.31
CA GLY A 4 -3.61 11.67 54.29
C GLY A 4 -3.08 11.98 52.89
N LYS A 5 -2.71 10.94 52.13
CA LYS A 5 -2.42 11.01 50.70
C LYS A 5 -3.75 11.10 49.93
N LYS A 6 -3.90 12.13 49.10
CA LYS A 6 -4.95 12.21 48.06
C LYS A 6 -4.49 11.42 46.83
N GLU A 7 -5.19 10.34 46.50
CA GLU A 7 -5.08 9.68 45.20
C GLU A 7 -5.98 10.39 44.18
N THR A 8 -5.38 10.88 43.10
CA THR A 8 -6.08 11.36 41.91
C THR A 8 -6.41 10.18 41.00
N LYS A 9 -7.70 9.80 40.94
CA LYS A 9 -8.24 8.88 39.94
C LYS A 9 -8.28 9.57 38.58
N GLU A 10 -7.37 9.23 37.68
CA GLU A 10 -7.53 9.52 36.25
C GLU A 10 -8.68 8.66 35.69
N LYS A 11 -9.73 9.32 35.20
CA LYS A 11 -10.78 8.68 34.41
C LYS A 11 -10.20 8.31 33.04
N LYS A 12 -9.80 7.05 32.87
CA LYS A 12 -9.60 6.49 31.52
C LYS A 12 -10.94 6.51 30.79
N ASP A 13 -11.05 7.33 29.76
CA ASP A 13 -12.21 7.30 28.87
C ASP A 13 -12.28 5.93 28.17
N SER A 14 -13.47 5.33 28.24
CA SER A 14 -13.74 4.02 27.66
C SER A 14 -13.53 4.07 26.14
N PRO A 15 -12.86 3.06 25.53
CA PRO A 15 -12.70 2.96 24.08
C PRO A 15 -14.04 2.99 23.32
N PHE A 16 -15.14 2.70 24.02
CA PHE A 16 -16.50 2.82 23.51
C PHE A 16 -16.90 4.26 23.15
N LYS A 17 -16.39 5.27 23.87
CA LYS A 17 -16.68 6.68 23.56
C LYS A 17 -16.00 7.15 22.27
N LEU A 18 -14.78 6.67 21.99
CA LEU A 18 -14.05 7.00 20.76
C LEU A 18 -14.73 6.39 19.53
N VAL A 19 -15.26 5.17 19.64
CA VAL A 19 -16.05 4.54 18.57
C VAL A 19 -17.36 5.29 18.31
N LEU A 20 -18.06 5.74 19.36
CA LEU A 20 -19.28 6.53 19.20
C LEU A 20 -19.02 7.90 18.55
N ILE A 21 -17.90 8.56 18.87
CA ILE A 21 -17.49 9.82 18.22
C ILE A 21 -17.18 9.60 16.74
N LEU A 22 -16.47 8.50 16.40
CA LEU A 22 -16.14 8.17 15.01
C LEU A 22 -17.39 7.86 14.17
N LEU A 23 -18.34 7.10 14.73
CA LEU A 23 -19.62 6.80 14.08
C LEU A 23 -20.48 8.07 13.90
N ALA A 24 -20.45 9.00 14.85
CA ALA A 24 -21.14 10.28 14.73
C ALA A 24 -20.57 11.16 13.61
N ILE A 25 -19.24 11.18 13.44
CA ILE A 25 -18.57 11.93 12.36
C ILE A 25 -18.91 11.35 10.99
N ILE A 26 -18.90 10.01 10.85
CA ILE A 26 -19.28 9.32 9.60
C ILE A 26 -20.75 9.57 9.27
N GLY A 27 -21.64 9.48 10.26
CA GLY A 27 -23.06 9.80 10.10
C GLY A 27 -23.31 11.23 9.64
N LEU A 28 -22.58 12.21 10.20
CA LEU A 28 -22.69 13.62 9.81
C LEU A 28 -22.22 13.86 8.36
N ALA A 29 -21.14 13.20 7.94
CA ALA A 29 -20.62 13.31 6.57
C ALA A 29 -21.58 12.71 5.53
N ILE A 30 -22.24 11.59 5.86
CA ILE A 30 -23.26 10.98 5.00
C ILE A 30 -24.50 11.87 4.91
N TRP A 31 -24.95 12.44 6.04
CA TRP A 31 -26.11 13.34 6.06
C TRP A 31 -25.87 14.61 5.23
N MET A 32 -24.68 15.24 5.35
CA MET A 32 -24.31 16.40 4.53
C MET A 32 -24.25 16.09 3.04
N TYR A 33 -23.79 14.89 2.66
CA TYR A 33 -23.74 14.45 1.26
C TYR A 33 -25.12 14.18 0.66
N VAL A 34 -26.06 13.66 1.46
CA VAL A 34 -27.44 13.42 1.03
C VAL A 34 -28.23 14.74 0.95
N ASP A 35 -28.03 15.66 1.89
CA ASP A 35 -28.70 16.97 1.89
C ASP A 35 -28.23 17.86 0.72
N ASP A 36 -26.93 17.88 0.39
CA ASP A 36 -26.41 18.64 -0.75
C ASP A 36 -26.92 18.12 -2.10
N ASN A 37 -27.13 16.79 -2.22
CA ASN A 37 -27.70 16.20 -3.43
C ASN A 37 -29.22 16.40 -3.53
N ALA A 38 -29.95 16.40 -2.41
CA ALA A 38 -31.38 16.69 -2.39
C ALA A 38 -31.70 18.15 -2.76
N ARG A 39 -30.86 19.11 -2.31
CA ARG A 39 -30.99 20.53 -2.67
C ARG A 39 -30.73 20.78 -4.16
N ARG A 40 -29.78 20.07 -4.77
CA ARG A 40 -29.47 20.19 -6.21
C ARG A 40 -30.57 19.65 -7.12
N GLN A 41 -31.49 18.83 -6.62
CA GLN A 41 -32.59 18.26 -7.40
C GLN A 41 -33.91 19.03 -7.28
N THR A 42 -33.98 20.06 -6.43
CA THR A 42 -35.24 20.76 -6.10
C THR A 42 -35.26 22.24 -6.48
N GLU A 43 -34.18 22.80 -7.02
CA GLU A 43 -34.19 24.20 -7.48
C GLU A 43 -34.80 24.34 -8.89
N PRO A 44 -35.88 25.13 -9.05
CA PRO A 44 -36.40 25.46 -10.37
C PRO A 44 -35.43 26.41 -11.11
N PRO A 45 -35.46 26.47 -12.45
CA PRO A 45 -34.54 27.31 -13.23
C PRO A 45 -34.76 28.78 -12.87
N ALA A 46 -33.76 29.39 -12.24
CA ALA A 46 -33.80 30.78 -11.83
C ALA A 46 -33.71 31.71 -13.07
N THR A 47 -34.81 32.40 -13.32
CA THR A 47 -34.91 33.54 -14.24
C THR A 47 -33.98 34.68 -13.82
N SER A 48 -33.19 35.16 -14.78
CA SER A 48 -32.59 36.50 -14.90
C SER A 48 -31.91 37.10 -13.65
N ARG A 49 -30.61 36.83 -13.50
CA ARG A 49 -29.66 37.74 -12.86
C ARG A 49 -28.82 38.45 -13.95
N PRO A 50 -28.49 39.75 -13.78
CA PRO A 50 -27.64 40.46 -14.74
C PRO A 50 -26.24 39.85 -14.75
N PRO A 51 -25.52 39.90 -15.89
CA PRO A 51 -24.25 39.21 -16.04
C PRO A 51 -23.22 39.83 -15.10
N ALA A 52 -22.84 39.08 -14.07
CA ALA A 52 -21.56 39.29 -13.42
C ALA A 52 -20.48 39.16 -14.50
N ALA A 53 -19.59 40.14 -14.56
CA ALA A 53 -18.51 40.24 -15.53
C ALA A 53 -17.93 38.85 -15.81
N ALA A 54 -17.98 38.44 -17.07
CA ALA A 54 -17.35 37.24 -17.57
C ALA A 54 -15.84 37.37 -17.33
N ALA A 55 -15.38 36.97 -16.15
CA ALA A 55 -14.02 36.56 -15.94
C ALA A 55 -13.77 35.45 -16.97
N SER A 56 -12.91 35.77 -17.92
CA SER A 56 -12.60 35.02 -19.13
C SER A 56 -12.47 33.53 -18.87
N VAL A 57 -13.34 32.76 -19.50
CA VAL A 57 -13.35 31.29 -19.50
C VAL A 57 -12.09 30.70 -20.17
N GLU A 58 -11.24 31.54 -20.77
CA GLU A 58 -9.99 31.15 -21.45
C GLU A 58 -8.77 30.96 -20.53
N GLU A 59 -8.77 31.40 -19.27
CA GLU A 59 -7.60 31.21 -18.38
C GLU A 59 -7.57 29.83 -17.69
N ARG A 60 -8.73 29.19 -17.48
CA ARG A 60 -8.82 27.87 -16.80
C ARG A 60 -8.23 26.70 -17.60
N PRO A 61 -8.39 26.62 -18.93
CA PRO A 61 -7.79 25.54 -19.72
C PRO A 61 -6.27 25.56 -19.67
N ARG A 62 -5.65 26.74 -19.68
CA ARG A 62 -4.18 26.89 -19.68
C ARG A 62 -3.57 26.53 -18.32
N GLU A 63 -4.15 27.01 -17.22
CA GLU A 63 -3.71 26.64 -15.87
C GLU A 63 -3.90 25.13 -15.60
N PHE A 64 -5.00 24.54 -16.10
CA PHE A 64 -5.21 23.10 -16.06
C PHE A 64 -4.21 22.33 -16.92
N LEU A 65 -3.87 22.83 -18.12
CA LEU A 65 -2.86 22.22 -19.00
C LEU A 65 -1.46 22.29 -18.37
N GLU A 66 -1.05 23.44 -17.84
CA GLU A 66 0.26 23.63 -17.20
C GLU A 66 0.40 22.80 -15.91
N LYS A 67 -0.67 22.70 -15.10
CA LYS A 67 -0.72 21.77 -13.96
C LYS A 67 -0.70 20.30 -14.41
N SER A 68 -1.30 19.97 -15.54
CA SER A 68 -1.28 18.61 -16.10
C SER A 68 0.09 18.26 -16.68
N LEU A 69 0.76 19.18 -17.37
CA LEU A 69 2.10 19.01 -17.95
C LEU A 69 3.19 18.89 -16.87
N SER A 70 3.17 19.75 -15.86
CA SER A 70 4.08 19.62 -14.70
C SER A 70 3.84 18.32 -13.92
N ARG A 71 2.59 17.84 -13.87
CA ARG A 71 2.29 16.50 -13.34
C ARG A 71 2.88 15.41 -14.21
N LEU A 72 2.84 15.53 -15.55
CA LEU A 72 3.40 14.57 -16.53
C LEU A 72 4.92 14.43 -16.40
N GLU A 73 5.66 15.54 -16.33
CA GLU A 73 7.12 15.50 -16.11
C GLU A 73 7.48 14.84 -14.76
N LYS A 74 6.65 15.08 -13.74
CA LYS A 74 6.80 14.40 -12.46
C LYS A 74 6.57 12.87 -12.57
N ILE A 75 5.73 12.40 -13.49
CA ILE A 75 5.51 10.96 -13.75
C ILE A 75 6.78 10.30 -14.24
N GLU A 76 7.47 10.92 -15.20
CA GLU A 76 8.72 10.35 -15.71
C GLU A 76 9.75 10.23 -14.60
N GLN A 77 9.85 11.25 -13.76
CA GLN A 77 10.77 11.27 -12.63
C GLN A 77 10.39 10.23 -11.58
N ASP A 78 9.12 10.12 -11.22
CA ASP A 78 8.60 9.20 -10.21
C ASP A 78 8.63 7.74 -10.72
N GLY A 79 8.29 7.49 -11.99
CA GLY A 79 8.37 6.17 -12.63
C GLY A 79 9.82 5.70 -12.78
N ALA A 80 10.72 6.56 -13.24
CA ALA A 80 12.15 6.26 -13.27
C ALA A 80 12.72 6.05 -11.86
N LEU A 81 12.20 6.75 -10.85
CA LEU A 81 12.56 6.54 -9.45
C LEU A 81 12.13 5.16 -8.96
N LEU A 82 10.92 4.70 -9.30
CA LEU A 82 10.44 3.35 -8.98
C LEU A 82 11.33 2.26 -9.62
N GLY A 83 11.71 2.43 -10.88
CA GLY A 83 12.64 1.50 -11.54
C GLY A 83 14.00 1.44 -10.84
N ARG A 84 14.59 2.60 -10.50
CA ARG A 84 15.86 2.67 -9.75
C ARG A 84 15.73 2.08 -8.34
N ALA A 85 14.61 2.32 -7.67
CA ALA A 85 14.30 1.78 -6.36
C ALA A 85 14.28 0.24 -6.38
N LEU A 86 13.56 -0.35 -7.34
CA LEU A 86 13.55 -1.80 -7.55
C LEU A 86 14.97 -2.35 -7.77
N GLU A 87 15.72 -1.74 -8.68
CA GLU A 87 17.08 -2.18 -9.00
C GLU A 87 18.02 -2.12 -7.78
N ALA A 88 17.92 -1.06 -6.97
CA ALA A 88 18.76 -0.87 -5.80
C ALA A 88 18.63 -1.99 -4.75
N VAL A 89 17.45 -2.61 -4.63
CA VAL A 89 17.20 -3.65 -3.63
C VAL A 89 17.14 -5.07 -4.20
N ALA A 90 16.68 -5.22 -5.44
CA ALA A 90 16.39 -6.52 -6.04
C ALA A 90 17.54 -7.06 -6.90
N ALA A 91 18.48 -6.21 -7.35
CA ALA A 91 19.59 -6.65 -8.18
C ALA A 91 20.43 -7.73 -7.47
N GLY A 92 20.69 -8.83 -8.17
CA GLY A 92 21.42 -9.99 -7.67
C GLY A 92 20.63 -10.90 -6.71
N ASP A 93 19.31 -10.74 -6.60
CA ASP A 93 18.39 -11.80 -6.18
C ASP A 93 17.83 -12.46 -7.46
N PRO A 94 17.86 -13.81 -7.61
CA PRO A 94 17.43 -14.45 -8.85
C PRO A 94 16.00 -14.12 -9.28
N ARG A 95 15.08 -13.94 -8.32
CA ARG A 95 13.71 -13.51 -8.61
C ARG A 95 13.66 -12.00 -8.85
N GLY A 96 14.43 -11.23 -8.08
CA GLY A 96 14.62 -9.80 -8.28
C GLY A 96 15.06 -9.43 -9.69
N ASP A 97 16.08 -10.12 -10.23
CA ASP A 97 16.60 -9.90 -11.58
C ASP A 97 15.54 -10.18 -12.66
N LEU A 98 14.70 -11.21 -12.46
CA LEU A 98 13.55 -11.48 -13.33
C LEU A 98 12.52 -10.34 -13.30
N LEU A 99 12.20 -9.82 -12.10
CA LEU A 99 11.23 -8.72 -11.97
C LEU A 99 11.78 -7.42 -12.57
N ILE A 100 13.08 -7.13 -12.39
CA ILE A 100 13.74 -5.97 -13.01
C ILE A 100 13.63 -6.04 -14.54
N ALA A 101 13.96 -7.20 -15.12
CA ALA A 101 13.84 -7.41 -16.57
C ALA A 101 12.39 -7.25 -17.02
N PHE A 102 11.45 -7.91 -16.34
CA PHE A 102 10.02 -7.84 -16.64
C PHE A 102 9.49 -6.40 -16.62
N HIS A 103 9.83 -5.63 -15.57
CA HIS A 103 9.45 -4.22 -15.46
C HIS A 103 10.02 -3.37 -16.60
N ARG A 104 11.32 -3.48 -16.88
CA ARG A 104 11.97 -2.73 -17.97
C ARG A 104 11.39 -3.05 -19.33
N GLU A 105 10.93 -4.29 -19.53
CA GLU A 105 10.49 -4.78 -20.82
C GLU A 105 8.99 -4.60 -21.10
N HIS A 106 8.15 -4.52 -20.07
CA HIS A 106 6.69 -4.63 -20.22
C HIS A 106 5.89 -3.56 -19.45
N ALA A 107 6.51 -2.77 -18.57
CA ALA A 107 5.81 -1.70 -17.87
C ALA A 107 5.58 -0.48 -18.77
N TYR A 108 4.41 0.14 -18.64
CA TYR A 108 4.14 1.50 -19.12
C TYR A 108 3.52 2.34 -18.01
N TYR A 109 3.70 3.66 -18.05
CA TYR A 109 3.33 4.53 -16.93
C TYR A 109 2.14 5.43 -17.24
N SER A 110 1.36 5.73 -16.20
CA SER A 110 0.31 6.73 -16.25
C SER A 110 0.13 7.44 -14.91
N VAL A 111 -0.65 8.53 -14.91
CA VAL A 111 -1.18 9.14 -13.69
C VAL A 111 -2.69 9.14 -13.71
N LEU A 112 -3.28 8.86 -12.55
CA LEU A 112 -4.69 9.09 -12.28
C LEU A 112 -4.93 10.56 -11.90
N VAL A 113 -5.75 11.28 -12.66
CA VAL A 113 -6.14 12.67 -12.40
C VAL A 113 -7.66 12.74 -12.15
N GLY A 114 -8.05 13.34 -11.03
CA GLY A 114 -9.46 13.59 -10.70
C GLY A 114 -10.31 12.32 -10.62
N ASN A 115 -11.50 12.34 -11.22
CA ASN A 115 -12.46 11.24 -11.21
C ASN A 115 -12.25 10.33 -12.44
N GLY A 116 -11.20 9.50 -12.39
CA GLY A 116 -11.05 8.37 -13.31
C GLY A 116 -10.32 8.66 -14.62
N VAL A 117 -9.75 9.86 -14.80
CA VAL A 117 -8.96 10.18 -16.00
C VAL A 117 -7.54 9.67 -15.80
N THR A 118 -7.11 8.69 -16.57
CA THR A 118 -5.69 8.32 -16.65
C THR A 118 -5.03 9.07 -17.79
N ILE A 119 -3.93 9.77 -17.50
CA ILE A 119 -3.08 10.36 -18.52
C ILE A 119 -1.87 9.44 -18.68
N GLN A 120 -1.82 8.74 -19.81
CA GLN A 120 -0.70 7.87 -20.14
C GLN A 120 0.52 8.72 -20.46
N HIS A 121 1.64 8.39 -19.83
CA HIS A 121 2.90 9.04 -20.13
C HIS A 121 3.68 8.21 -21.15
N ALA A 122 4.13 8.86 -22.22
CA ALA A 122 4.88 8.27 -23.32
C ALA A 122 6.39 8.11 -23.01
N ALA A 123 6.76 7.65 -21.81
CA ALA A 123 8.16 7.43 -21.46
C ALA A 123 8.47 5.94 -21.35
N GLY A 124 9.51 5.50 -22.07
CA GLY A 124 9.94 4.11 -22.19
C GLY A 124 9.36 3.42 -23.42
N ASN A 125 10.19 2.60 -24.10
CA ASN A 125 9.95 1.89 -25.37
C ASN A 125 8.46 1.72 -25.78
N GLN A 126 7.87 2.77 -26.35
CA GLN A 126 6.48 2.79 -26.82
C GLN A 126 6.21 1.88 -28.03
N SER A 127 7.19 1.09 -28.49
CA SER A 127 6.97 0.16 -29.60
C SER A 127 6.43 -1.20 -29.16
N LYS A 128 6.46 -1.56 -27.87
CA LYS A 128 5.76 -2.74 -27.37
C LYS A 128 4.32 -2.33 -27.07
N SER A 129 3.50 -2.43 -28.11
CA SER A 129 2.10 -1.97 -28.12
C SER A 129 1.29 -2.53 -26.94
N LEU A 130 0.15 -1.91 -26.62
CA LEU A 130 -0.96 -2.48 -25.82
C LEU A 130 -1.39 -3.91 -26.27
N ARG A 131 -0.84 -4.45 -27.37
CA ARG A 131 -1.04 -5.80 -27.86
C ARG A 131 -0.01 -6.81 -27.31
N ASP A 132 1.02 -6.37 -26.58
CA ASP A 132 1.89 -7.29 -25.84
C ASP A 132 1.07 -7.92 -24.70
N PRO A 133 0.85 -9.24 -24.70
CA PRO A 133 0.06 -9.91 -23.66
C PRO A 133 0.68 -9.81 -22.26
N LEU A 134 1.96 -9.44 -22.17
CA LEU A 134 2.71 -9.27 -20.94
C LEU A 134 2.75 -7.82 -20.45
N ALA A 135 2.25 -6.85 -21.23
CA ALA A 135 2.25 -5.45 -20.86
C ALA A 135 1.36 -5.18 -19.63
N PHE A 136 1.82 -4.30 -18.75
CA PHE A 136 1.08 -3.86 -17.57
C PHE A 136 1.30 -2.37 -17.29
N GLU A 137 0.28 -1.73 -16.72
CA GLU A 137 0.29 -0.31 -16.39
C GLU A 137 0.81 -0.09 -14.98
N VAL A 138 1.70 0.89 -14.79
CA VAL A 138 2.06 1.43 -13.48
C VAL A 138 1.41 2.81 -13.37
N THR A 139 0.35 2.88 -12.56
CA THR A 139 -0.47 4.09 -12.39
C THR A 139 -0.10 4.80 -11.10
N LEU A 140 0.43 6.01 -11.23
CA LEU A 140 0.69 6.88 -10.11
C LEU A 140 -0.60 7.62 -9.70
N ALA A 141 -1.05 7.44 -8.46
CA ALA A 141 -2.30 8.02 -7.95
C ALA A 141 -2.16 8.49 -6.50
N THR A 142 -2.45 9.77 -6.20
CA THR A 142 -2.46 10.28 -4.82
C THR A 142 -3.54 9.61 -3.98
N LYS A 143 -3.43 9.67 -2.63
CA LYS A 143 -4.49 9.20 -1.71
C LYS A 143 -5.86 9.80 -2.06
N ARG A 144 -5.90 11.07 -2.45
CA ARG A 144 -7.13 11.75 -2.88
C ARG A 144 -7.69 11.14 -4.17
N GLU A 145 -6.86 10.95 -5.19
CA GLU A 145 -7.28 10.35 -6.46
C GLU A 145 -7.76 8.91 -6.25
N ARG A 146 -7.07 8.13 -5.40
CA ARG A 146 -7.53 6.79 -5.02
C ARG A 146 -8.90 6.82 -4.33
N ALA A 147 -9.08 7.71 -3.34
CA ALA A 147 -10.35 7.87 -2.63
C ALA A 147 -11.52 8.18 -3.57
N LEU A 148 -11.30 9.10 -4.52
CA LEU A 148 -12.29 9.50 -5.52
C LEU A 148 -12.70 8.37 -6.46
N ASN A 149 -11.84 7.36 -6.62
CA ASN A 149 -12.05 6.23 -7.52
C ASN A 149 -12.38 4.93 -6.77
N GLY A 150 -12.68 5.01 -5.46
CA GLY A 150 -13.00 3.84 -4.64
C GLY A 150 -11.83 2.87 -4.47
N LEU A 151 -10.60 3.33 -4.71
CA LEU A 151 -9.38 2.54 -4.54
C LEU A 151 -8.88 2.64 -3.08
N PRO A 152 -8.24 1.58 -2.55
CA PRO A 152 -7.55 1.62 -1.27
C PRO A 152 -6.59 2.82 -1.12
N VAL A 153 -6.83 3.64 -0.09
CA VAL A 153 -6.09 4.90 0.15
C VAL A 153 -4.89 4.75 1.07
N ASN A 154 -4.81 3.62 1.79
CA ASN A 154 -3.77 3.36 2.78
C ASN A 154 -2.66 2.41 2.29
N SER A 155 -2.86 1.79 1.12
CA SER A 155 -1.83 0.95 0.49
C SER A 155 -0.86 1.84 -0.30
N GLY A 156 0.45 1.64 -0.09
CA GLY A 156 1.47 2.32 -0.89
C GLY A 156 1.46 1.86 -2.35
N PHE A 157 1.24 0.56 -2.53
CA PHE A 157 1.13 -0.11 -3.82
C PHE A 157 -0.07 -1.07 -3.83
N GLU A 158 -0.61 -1.36 -5.00
CA GLU A 158 -1.72 -2.30 -5.15
C GLU A 158 -1.79 -2.85 -6.58
N TRP A 159 -1.76 -4.17 -6.71
CA TRP A 159 -1.99 -4.85 -7.98
C TRP A 159 -3.49 -5.07 -8.26
N ASN A 160 -3.93 -4.61 -9.43
CA ASN A 160 -5.24 -4.90 -10.00
C ASN A 160 -5.10 -5.87 -11.18
N SER A 161 -5.31 -7.16 -10.89
CA SER A 161 -5.23 -8.24 -11.88
C SER A 161 -6.31 -8.20 -12.97
N GLN A 162 -7.42 -7.47 -12.75
CA GLN A 162 -8.46 -7.31 -13.78
C GLN A 162 -8.01 -6.36 -14.88
N ARG A 163 -7.26 -5.32 -14.52
CA ARG A 163 -6.83 -4.26 -15.44
C ARG A 163 -5.37 -4.39 -15.85
N ASN A 164 -4.63 -5.38 -15.34
CA ASN A 164 -3.18 -5.46 -15.45
C ASN A 164 -2.52 -4.13 -15.03
N GLN A 165 -2.94 -3.63 -13.87
CA GLN A 165 -2.61 -2.28 -13.44
C GLN A 165 -2.07 -2.31 -12.01
N LEU A 166 -0.88 -1.78 -11.82
CA LEU A 166 -0.23 -1.60 -10.51
C LEU A 166 -0.37 -0.13 -10.12
N PHE A 167 -1.17 0.14 -9.08
CA PHE A 167 -1.29 1.47 -8.52
C PHE A 167 -0.15 1.76 -7.54
N ALA A 168 0.50 2.90 -7.67
CA ALA A 168 1.53 3.37 -6.73
C ALA A 168 1.22 4.80 -6.25
N LEU A 169 1.47 5.10 -4.97
CA LEU A 169 1.31 6.47 -4.44
C LEU A 169 2.49 7.37 -4.91
N PRO A 170 2.25 8.55 -5.49
CA PRO A 170 3.27 9.43 -6.10
C PRO A 170 4.04 10.33 -5.12
N VAL A 171 3.74 10.29 -3.81
CA VAL A 171 4.24 11.35 -2.92
C VAL A 171 5.69 11.10 -2.51
N HIS A 172 6.02 9.94 -1.97
CA HIS A 172 7.34 9.59 -1.46
C HIS A 172 7.34 8.09 -1.23
N VAL A 173 7.82 7.34 -2.21
CA VAL A 173 7.76 5.87 -2.24
C VAL A 173 8.70 5.30 -1.17
N THR A 174 8.32 5.44 0.10
CA THR A 174 9.14 5.09 1.27
C THR A 174 10.58 5.64 1.11
N THR A 175 11.58 5.23 1.87
CA THR A 175 12.97 5.43 1.41
C THR A 175 13.15 4.69 0.08
N VAL A 176 14.02 5.16 -0.83
CA VAL A 176 14.19 4.58 -2.19
C VAL A 176 14.27 3.04 -2.13
N GLU A 177 14.93 2.53 -1.10
CA GLU A 177 15.10 1.11 -0.86
C GLU A 177 13.78 0.42 -0.47
N TRP A 178 13.05 0.97 0.50
CA TRP A 178 11.75 0.42 0.90
C TRP A 178 10.71 0.51 -0.20
N GLY A 179 10.82 1.51 -1.08
CA GLY A 179 9.92 1.68 -2.20
C GLY A 179 10.11 0.55 -3.19
N GLY A 180 11.38 0.19 -3.41
CA GLY A 180 11.76 -0.95 -4.22
C GLY A 180 11.26 -2.28 -3.64
N ILE A 181 11.32 -2.46 -2.32
CA ILE A 181 10.87 -3.70 -1.65
C ILE A 181 9.36 -3.90 -1.85
N LEU A 182 8.55 -2.89 -1.53
CA LEU A 182 7.10 -2.97 -1.67
C LEU A 182 6.67 -3.02 -3.15
N PHE A 183 7.39 -2.32 -4.02
CA PHE A 183 7.14 -2.42 -5.46
C PHE A 183 7.45 -3.82 -6.00
N ALA A 184 8.53 -4.45 -5.54
CA ALA A 184 8.86 -5.83 -5.91
C ALA A 184 7.79 -6.84 -5.47
N HIS A 185 7.14 -6.62 -4.32
CA HIS A 185 6.01 -7.43 -3.86
C HIS A 185 4.88 -7.42 -4.90
N GLU A 186 4.34 -6.24 -5.22
CA GLU A 186 3.24 -6.11 -6.19
C GLU A 186 3.65 -6.52 -7.60
N LEU A 187 4.89 -6.24 -7.99
CA LEU A 187 5.43 -6.65 -9.28
C LEU A 187 5.57 -8.17 -9.38
N SER A 188 5.74 -8.88 -8.27
CA SER A 188 5.70 -10.35 -8.26
C SER A 188 4.31 -10.87 -8.62
N HIS A 189 3.25 -10.24 -8.11
CA HIS A 189 1.88 -10.57 -8.52
C HIS A 189 1.63 -10.25 -10.00
N ALA A 190 2.09 -9.08 -10.46
CA ALA A 190 1.98 -8.72 -11.87
C ALA A 190 2.66 -9.77 -12.77
N TYR A 191 3.90 -10.15 -12.45
CA TYR A 191 4.63 -11.19 -13.17
C TYR A 191 3.90 -12.54 -13.15
N ASP A 192 3.44 -12.99 -11.99
CA ASP A 192 2.79 -14.30 -11.84
C ASP A 192 1.45 -14.35 -12.59
N VAL A 193 0.70 -13.24 -12.62
CA VAL A 193 -0.55 -13.15 -13.39
C VAL A 193 -0.29 -13.20 -14.89
N VAL A 194 0.69 -12.45 -15.41
CA VAL A 194 0.94 -12.42 -16.87
C VAL A 194 1.60 -13.69 -17.38
N THR A 195 2.34 -14.40 -16.53
CA THR A 195 2.96 -15.70 -16.86
C THR A 195 2.05 -16.90 -16.58
N GLY A 196 0.85 -16.67 -16.05
CA GLY A 196 -0.15 -17.71 -15.79
C GLY A 196 0.11 -18.58 -14.55
N VAL A 197 1.04 -18.16 -13.67
CA VAL A 197 1.28 -18.79 -12.37
C VAL A 197 0.16 -18.44 -11.39
N GLU A 198 -0.34 -17.21 -11.44
CA GLU A 198 -1.50 -16.74 -10.67
C GLU A 198 -2.70 -16.54 -11.63
N PRO A 199 -3.90 -17.06 -11.31
CA PRO A 199 -5.08 -16.78 -12.11
C PRO A 199 -5.43 -15.30 -12.07
N ARG A 200 -5.99 -14.78 -13.16
CA ARG A 200 -6.66 -13.48 -13.10
C ARG A 200 -7.88 -13.58 -12.19
N GLN A 201 -8.14 -12.52 -11.41
CA GLN A 201 -9.35 -12.38 -10.59
C GLN A 201 -9.52 -13.41 -9.46
N THR A 202 -8.46 -13.69 -8.71
CA THR A 202 -8.59 -14.50 -7.49
C THR A 202 -9.16 -13.68 -6.34
N LYS A 203 -10.02 -14.30 -5.53
CA LYS A 203 -10.49 -13.72 -4.26
C LYS A 203 -9.42 -13.90 -3.18
N PRO A 204 -9.39 -13.06 -2.14
CA PRO A 204 -8.45 -13.21 -1.02
C PRO A 204 -8.53 -14.56 -0.29
N SER A 205 -9.66 -15.26 -0.38
CA SER A 205 -9.87 -16.61 0.17
C SER A 205 -9.34 -17.73 -0.71
N ASP A 206 -9.03 -17.46 -1.98
CA ASP A 206 -8.67 -18.49 -2.95
C ASP A 206 -7.24 -18.95 -2.71
N ARG A 207 -7.01 -20.27 -2.77
CA ARG A 207 -5.68 -20.85 -2.54
C ARG A 207 -4.61 -20.23 -3.45
N ALA A 208 -4.92 -19.98 -4.72
CA ALA A 208 -3.98 -19.39 -5.65
C ALA A 208 -3.54 -17.96 -5.25
N TYR A 209 -4.47 -17.16 -4.71
CA TYR A 209 -4.16 -15.84 -4.16
C TYR A 209 -3.21 -15.95 -2.96
N LEU A 210 -3.56 -16.80 -1.99
CA LEU A 210 -2.74 -17.02 -0.79
C LEU A 210 -1.34 -17.53 -1.14
N GLU A 211 -1.22 -18.35 -2.18
CA GLU A 211 0.07 -18.83 -2.68
C GLU A 211 0.87 -17.74 -3.41
N GLY A 212 0.20 -16.81 -4.10
CA GLY A 212 0.81 -15.61 -4.66
C GLY A 212 1.40 -14.73 -3.56
N GLU A 213 0.59 -14.41 -2.55
CA GLU A 213 0.99 -13.62 -1.38
C GLU A 213 2.17 -14.27 -0.65
N LEU A 214 2.13 -15.59 -0.45
CA LEU A 214 3.23 -16.33 0.17
C LEU A 214 4.56 -16.10 -0.58
N ARG A 215 4.55 -16.21 -1.92
CA ARG A 215 5.75 -15.97 -2.74
C ARG A 215 6.22 -14.51 -2.67
N ALA A 216 5.27 -13.57 -2.70
CA ALA A 216 5.56 -12.14 -2.61
C ALA A 216 6.18 -11.77 -1.25
N TYR A 217 5.61 -12.23 -0.13
CA TYR A 217 6.20 -12.04 1.21
C TYR A 217 7.56 -12.70 1.36
N GLU A 218 7.74 -13.93 0.84
CA GLU A 218 9.04 -14.59 0.88
C GLU A 218 10.12 -13.80 0.10
N MET A 219 9.75 -13.16 -1.01
CA MET A 219 10.64 -12.25 -1.72
C MET A 219 10.91 -10.98 -0.91
N GLU A 220 9.87 -10.32 -0.42
CA GLU A 220 9.94 -9.12 0.39
C GLU A 220 10.90 -9.29 1.58
N PHE A 221 10.80 -10.42 2.31
CA PHE A 221 11.69 -10.71 3.43
C PHE A 221 13.14 -10.95 3.01
N ARG A 222 13.39 -11.59 1.86
CA ARG A 222 14.74 -11.74 1.33
C ARG A 222 15.35 -10.39 0.97
N LEU A 223 14.57 -9.51 0.32
CA LEU A 223 15.04 -8.18 -0.05
C LEU A 223 15.31 -7.31 1.19
N ALA A 224 14.42 -7.35 2.18
CA ALA A 224 14.63 -6.69 3.46
C ALA A 224 15.89 -7.19 4.19
N ASP A 225 16.13 -8.50 4.19
CA ASP A 225 17.33 -9.08 4.80
C ASP A 225 18.61 -8.69 4.04
N ARG A 226 18.57 -8.64 2.71
CA ARG A 226 19.69 -8.12 1.89
C ARG A 226 19.98 -6.65 2.20
N LEU A 227 18.95 -5.81 2.23
CA LEU A 227 19.07 -4.39 2.58
C LEU A 227 19.69 -4.20 3.97
N ALA A 228 19.27 -5.02 4.94
CA ALA A 228 19.80 -5.05 6.29
C ALA A 228 21.10 -5.87 6.46
N LYS A 229 21.71 -6.35 5.36
CA LYS A 229 22.93 -7.18 5.38
C LYS A 229 22.85 -8.40 6.33
N GLY A 230 21.71 -9.07 6.37
CA GLY A 230 21.44 -10.24 7.22
C GLY A 230 20.96 -9.92 8.64
N ALA A 231 20.95 -8.64 9.04
CA ALA A 231 20.57 -8.26 10.40
C ALA A 231 19.05 -8.38 10.64
N TYR A 232 18.23 -8.30 9.59
CA TYR A 232 16.77 -8.36 9.70
C TYR A 232 16.31 -9.73 10.20
N ARG A 233 16.67 -10.82 9.50
CA ARG A 233 16.31 -12.19 9.89
C ARG A 233 16.86 -12.54 11.27
N LYS A 234 18.10 -12.12 11.58
CA LYS A 234 18.70 -12.33 12.91
C LYS A 234 17.88 -11.64 14.00
N THR A 235 17.44 -10.41 13.77
CA THR A 235 16.67 -9.63 14.74
C THR A 235 15.27 -10.19 14.95
N ILE A 236 14.63 -10.68 13.89
CA ILE A 236 13.37 -11.43 13.99
C ILE A 236 13.54 -12.66 14.89
N LEU A 237 14.56 -13.48 14.66
CA LEU A 237 14.85 -14.67 15.48
C LEU A 237 15.08 -14.32 16.96
N THR A 238 15.95 -13.34 17.22
CA THR A 238 16.23 -12.87 18.59
C THR A 238 14.96 -12.35 19.27
N THR A 239 14.07 -11.68 18.53
CA THR A 239 12.79 -11.18 19.06
C THR A 239 11.87 -12.34 19.46
N LEU A 240 11.77 -13.38 18.63
CA LEU A 240 10.98 -14.58 18.93
C LEU A 240 11.48 -15.30 20.19
N GLU A 241 12.79 -15.39 20.37
CA GLU A 241 13.42 -16.02 21.54
C GLU A 241 13.20 -15.19 22.81
N LEU A 242 13.51 -13.89 22.78
CA LEU A 242 13.42 -13.01 23.95
C LEU A 242 11.99 -12.87 24.48
N ARG A 243 11.00 -12.89 23.58
CA ARG A 243 9.58 -12.79 23.95
C ARG A 243 8.94 -14.15 24.25
N GLY A 244 9.68 -15.25 24.08
CA GLY A 244 9.16 -16.59 24.27
C GLY A 244 8.07 -16.98 23.28
N TYR A 245 8.01 -16.36 22.10
CA TYR A 245 6.97 -16.67 21.09
C TYR A 245 7.07 -18.08 20.54
N LEU A 246 8.27 -18.66 20.54
CA LEU A 246 8.49 -20.06 20.17
C LEU A 246 7.80 -21.06 21.12
N LYS A 247 7.40 -20.63 22.32
CA LYS A 247 6.67 -21.48 23.29
C LYS A 247 5.16 -21.43 23.12
N LYS A 248 4.62 -20.49 22.33
CA LYS A 248 3.18 -20.35 22.13
C LYS A 248 2.71 -21.35 21.07
N GLU A 249 1.60 -22.03 21.29
CA GLU A 249 1.01 -22.95 20.31
C GLU A 249 0.46 -22.18 19.09
N LEU A 250 0.49 -22.79 17.90
CA LEU A 250 -0.24 -22.29 16.73
C LEU A 250 -1.71 -22.72 16.85
N PRO A 251 -2.69 -21.89 16.43
CA PRO A 251 -2.58 -20.62 15.72
C PRO A 251 -2.71 -19.37 16.64
N ASN A 252 -1.92 -19.26 17.72
CA ASN A 252 -1.89 -18.03 18.52
C ASN A 252 -1.00 -16.96 17.89
N TRP A 253 -1.46 -16.29 16.83
CA TRP A 253 -0.68 -15.33 16.04
C TRP A 253 -0.13 -14.15 16.85
N ILE A 254 1.02 -13.63 16.44
CA ILE A 254 1.62 -12.41 17.03
C ILE A 254 0.92 -11.20 16.40
N GLU A 255 0.24 -10.40 17.21
CA GLU A 255 -0.63 -9.31 16.73
C GLU A 255 -0.06 -7.90 16.88
N THR A 256 0.71 -7.58 17.94
CA THR A 256 1.20 -6.21 18.19
C THR A 256 2.46 -6.19 19.04
N LEU A 257 3.48 -5.41 18.65
CA LEU A 257 4.73 -5.24 19.41
C LEU A 257 5.40 -3.88 19.19
N ASP A 258 4.91 -2.82 19.86
CA ASP A 258 5.44 -1.46 19.66
C ASP A 258 6.94 -1.33 19.97
N ASP A 259 7.45 -2.03 20.98
CA ASP A 259 8.89 -2.02 21.30
C ASP A 259 9.71 -2.93 20.38
N ASP A 260 9.14 -4.05 19.91
CA ASP A 260 9.89 -4.97 19.05
C ASP A 260 9.97 -4.45 17.61
N PHE A 261 8.95 -3.73 17.14
CA PHE A 261 8.99 -3.07 15.84
C PHE A 261 10.09 -2.02 15.79
N ARG A 262 10.31 -1.26 16.87
CA ARG A 262 11.45 -0.32 16.94
C ARG A 262 12.80 -1.05 16.85
N ARG A 263 12.95 -2.20 17.51
CA ARG A 263 14.17 -3.01 17.41
C ARG A 263 14.38 -3.56 16.00
N ILE A 264 13.32 -4.07 15.37
CA ILE A 264 13.36 -4.65 14.03
C ILE A 264 13.65 -3.56 13.00
N ASP A 265 13.05 -2.37 13.13
CA ASP A 265 13.26 -1.25 12.22
C ASP A 265 14.68 -0.66 12.32
N ALA A 266 15.28 -0.69 13.51
CA ALA A 266 16.63 -0.14 13.75
C ALA A 266 17.76 -0.83 12.98
N VAL A 267 17.51 -1.95 12.30
CA VAL A 267 18.51 -2.65 11.47
C VAL A 267 18.66 -2.04 10.08
N PHE A 268 17.69 -1.23 9.64
CA PHE A 268 17.70 -0.64 8.31
C PHE A 268 18.58 0.61 8.29
N PRO A 269 19.27 0.88 7.17
CA PRO A 269 20.23 1.99 7.07
C PRO A 269 19.57 3.37 7.20
N SER A 270 18.29 3.46 6.85
CA SER A 270 17.53 4.70 6.83
C SER A 270 16.31 4.59 7.74
N PRO A 271 16.07 5.57 8.63
CA PRO A 271 14.84 5.60 9.43
C PRO A 271 13.62 5.75 8.51
N ALA A 272 12.44 5.31 8.99
CA ALA A 272 11.19 5.56 8.28
C ALA A 272 11.00 7.07 8.08
N LYS A 273 10.66 7.48 6.85
CA LYS A 273 10.50 8.90 6.50
C LYS A 273 9.24 9.51 7.13
N ASP A 274 8.19 8.70 7.25
CA ASP A 274 6.91 9.11 7.80
C ASP A 274 6.16 7.94 8.46
N ARG A 275 4.94 8.22 8.94
CA ARG A 275 4.08 7.24 9.62
C ARG A 275 3.55 6.16 8.69
N ASP A 276 3.32 6.48 7.41
CA ASP A 276 2.81 5.51 6.45
C ASP A 276 3.89 4.47 6.15
N GLU A 277 5.14 4.92 5.93
CA GLU A 277 6.29 4.03 5.81
C GLU A 277 6.47 3.18 7.07
N GLN A 278 6.49 3.80 8.26
CA GLN A 278 6.63 3.05 9.51
C GLN A 278 5.53 1.99 9.66
N SER A 279 4.29 2.31 9.28
CA SER A 279 3.17 1.36 9.34
C SER A 279 3.39 0.17 8.40
N ALA A 280 3.88 0.41 7.17
CA ALA A 280 4.19 -0.65 6.22
C ALA A 280 5.34 -1.54 6.74
N ARG A 281 6.41 -0.94 7.26
CA ARG A 281 7.53 -1.68 7.87
C ARG A 281 7.08 -2.54 9.05
N ASN A 282 6.19 -2.01 9.90
CA ASN A 282 5.63 -2.75 11.03
C ASN A 282 4.77 -3.94 10.57
N ALA A 283 3.94 -3.75 9.55
CA ALA A 283 3.15 -4.83 8.96
C ALA A 283 4.07 -5.94 8.43
N MET A 284 5.08 -5.60 7.65
CA MET A 284 6.08 -6.57 7.15
C MET A 284 6.77 -7.32 8.32
N ALA A 285 7.22 -6.59 9.35
CA ALA A 285 7.84 -7.20 10.53
C ALA A 285 6.91 -8.16 11.27
N GLN A 286 5.63 -7.84 11.40
CA GLN A 286 4.64 -8.72 12.01
C GLN A 286 4.46 -10.02 11.22
N ILE A 287 4.41 -9.93 9.88
CA ILE A 287 4.26 -11.09 9.01
C ILE A 287 5.52 -11.96 9.09
N ALA A 288 6.71 -11.33 9.02
CA ALA A 288 7.99 -12.01 9.14
C ALA A 288 8.14 -12.76 10.48
N LEU A 289 7.74 -12.15 11.60
CA LEU A 289 7.75 -12.79 12.92
C LEU A 289 6.93 -14.08 12.92
N ASN A 290 5.70 -14.04 12.39
CA ASN A 290 4.84 -15.22 12.36
C ASN A 290 5.37 -16.28 11.38
N PHE A 291 5.87 -15.90 10.20
CA PHE A 291 6.46 -16.85 9.23
C PHE A 291 7.68 -17.58 9.80
N VAL A 292 8.60 -16.84 10.41
CA VAL A 292 9.80 -17.42 11.03
C VAL A 292 9.43 -18.28 12.23
N ARG A 293 8.43 -17.88 13.03
CA ARG A 293 7.92 -18.71 14.13
C ARG A 293 7.35 -20.03 13.63
N ILE A 294 6.50 -20.00 12.61
CA ILE A 294 5.92 -21.20 11.98
C ILE A 294 7.05 -22.15 11.58
N GLU A 295 8.07 -21.65 10.87
CA GLU A 295 9.23 -22.45 10.46
C GLU A 295 9.96 -23.08 11.65
N LYS A 296 10.21 -22.31 12.72
CA LYS A 296 10.90 -22.80 13.93
C LYS A 296 10.09 -23.83 14.71
N GLN A 297 8.77 -23.79 14.61
CA GLN A 297 7.87 -24.77 15.23
C GLN A 297 7.62 -25.99 14.33
N LYS A 298 8.38 -26.14 13.23
CA LYS A 298 8.20 -27.19 12.21
C LYS A 298 6.83 -27.14 11.52
N GLY A 299 6.16 -25.99 11.60
CA GLY A 299 5.00 -25.71 10.76
C GLY A 299 5.43 -25.56 9.30
N GLY A 300 4.47 -25.80 8.41
CA GLY A 300 4.72 -25.92 6.99
C GLY A 300 4.14 -24.77 6.16
N ARG A 301 4.05 -25.02 4.85
CA ARG A 301 3.40 -24.15 3.88
C ARG A 301 1.95 -23.85 4.29
N GLU A 302 1.19 -24.86 4.68
CA GLU A 302 -0.24 -24.70 5.01
C GLU A 302 -0.45 -23.78 6.22
N ASP A 303 0.43 -23.81 7.23
CA ASP A 303 0.35 -22.90 8.38
C ASP A 303 0.59 -21.44 7.98
N ARG A 304 1.51 -21.20 7.03
CA ARG A 304 1.75 -19.86 6.48
C ARG A 304 0.54 -19.37 5.69
N LEU A 305 -0.04 -20.22 4.84
CA LEU A 305 -1.27 -19.91 4.09
C LEU A 305 -2.45 -19.63 5.05
N ALA A 306 -2.59 -20.41 6.12
CA ALA A 306 -3.61 -20.17 7.14
C ALA A 306 -3.42 -18.82 7.86
N TYR A 307 -2.17 -18.44 8.14
CA TYR A 307 -1.88 -17.13 8.71
C TYR A 307 -2.18 -15.98 7.74
N ILE A 308 -1.79 -16.10 6.46
CA ILE A 308 -2.15 -15.11 5.42
C ILE A 308 -3.68 -14.98 5.35
N SER A 309 -4.41 -16.11 5.29
CA SER A 309 -5.88 -16.11 5.28
C SER A 309 -6.47 -15.42 6.52
N TYR A 310 -5.90 -15.65 7.70
CA TYR A 310 -6.27 -14.95 8.94
C TYR A 310 -6.08 -13.43 8.83
N LEU A 311 -4.97 -12.95 8.27
CA LEU A 311 -4.73 -11.51 8.04
C LEU A 311 -5.84 -10.93 7.15
N TYR A 312 -6.15 -11.61 6.05
CA TYR A 312 -7.21 -11.16 5.14
C TYR A 312 -8.58 -11.14 5.82
N GLY A 313 -8.94 -12.18 6.57
CA GLY A 313 -10.19 -12.22 7.34
C GLY A 313 -10.28 -11.11 8.38
N LYS A 314 -9.17 -10.77 9.05
CA LYS A 314 -9.13 -9.74 10.09
C LYS A 314 -9.22 -8.31 9.55
N TYR A 315 -8.49 -8.01 8.47
CA TYR A 315 -8.32 -6.63 7.98
C TYR A 315 -9.22 -6.30 6.79
N PHE A 316 -9.71 -7.30 6.06
CA PHE A 316 -10.52 -7.12 4.84
C PHE A 316 -11.85 -7.87 4.88
N GLY A 317 -12.10 -8.70 5.90
CA GLY A 317 -13.40 -9.33 6.14
C GLY A 317 -14.47 -8.28 6.47
N ARG A 318 -15.40 -8.09 5.53
CA ARG A 318 -16.71 -7.46 5.77
C ARG A 318 -17.71 -8.51 6.23
#